data_AF-A0A9X7PJF0-F1
#
_entry.id   AF-A0A9X7PJF0-F1
#
_cell.length_a   1.000
_cell.length_b   1.000
_cell.length_c   1.000
_cell.angle_alpha   90.00
_cell.angle_beta   90.00
_cell.angle_gamma   90.00
#
_symmetry.space_group_name_H-M   'P 1'
#
loop_
_entity.id
_entity.type
_entity.pdbx_description
1 polymer ?
#
loop_
_entity_poly.entity_id
_entity_poly.type
_entity_poly.pdbx_seq_one_letter_code
_entity_poly.pdbx_strand_id
1 'polypeptide(L)'
;MFDALYLTFSAITWAIVGYKTRAWFRDRGNVDLGLTALMTAGVPVVFLFSAPSVYRAFDRLTGVANLAMVFLYSAVVLFASGATILLLRWTSRGDAAARARAATRARVAVAVVTTAWAAAVVCFAVGRPDAVEHPRDFSTAYADAPGVVAFLVLYLAIFGTSLAGLGALCPRYATQLGPGWLAKGLRTLAAGCWLGLFYCLCKLAGFVLSWAGHDAYWLSNGVAPMSASVAALLVLLGFSLPAAGPRAAAWRRLRRLQPLWQDVTAHAPEVTLTGHGLTGRWPFADLEWRANRQMAEIRDIQRGIRRHVEPAVLDIARRKATGAALEPRRLAAVVEAAALRRGLQNQVTGHVPAPHADSVVITVSADPAEEHEHLALVADVYHDPVVDAVLEELREMSAARRP
;
A
#
# COMPACT_ATOMS: atom_id res chain seq x y z
N MET A 1 -12.02 -19.10 -19.15
CA MET A 1 -11.99 -17.76 -18.52
C MET A 1 -11.06 -17.72 -17.32
N PHE A 2 -11.19 -18.62 -16.35
CA PHE A 2 -10.30 -18.67 -15.17
C PHE A 2 -8.83 -18.94 -15.49
N ASP A 3 -8.52 -19.85 -16.42
CA ASP A 3 -7.13 -20.13 -16.83
C ASP A 3 -6.41 -18.89 -17.36
N ALA A 4 -7.04 -18.14 -18.27
CA ALA A 4 -6.45 -16.93 -18.84
C ALA A 4 -6.14 -15.86 -17.78
N LEU A 5 -6.98 -15.76 -16.75
CA LEU A 5 -6.80 -14.82 -15.64
C LEU A 5 -5.68 -15.24 -14.68
N TYR A 6 -5.56 -16.54 -14.38
CA TYR A 6 -4.45 -17.04 -13.56
C TYR A 6 -3.11 -16.96 -14.29
N LEU A 7 -3.10 -17.24 -15.60
CA LEU A 7 -1.89 -17.14 -16.42
C LEU A 7 -1.43 -15.69 -16.59
N THR A 8 -2.32 -14.71 -16.75
CA THR A 8 -1.94 -13.30 -16.80
C THR A 8 -1.36 -12.83 -15.46
N PHE A 9 -1.95 -13.22 -14.33
CA PHE A 9 -1.37 -12.94 -13.02
C PHE A 9 -0.02 -13.62 -12.80
N SER A 10 0.16 -14.86 -13.26
CA SER A 10 1.45 -15.55 -13.23
C SER A 10 2.50 -14.80 -14.06
N ALA A 11 2.17 -14.35 -15.28
CA ALA A 11 3.08 -13.59 -16.12
C ALA A 11 3.50 -12.24 -15.51
N ILE A 12 2.54 -11.49 -14.94
CA ILE A 12 2.80 -10.23 -14.26
C ILE A 12 3.71 -10.45 -13.04
N THR A 13 3.45 -11.48 -12.24
CA THR A 13 4.25 -11.77 -11.04
C THR A 13 5.63 -12.30 -11.38
N TRP A 14 5.80 -13.06 -12.47
CA TRP A 14 7.11 -13.42 -13.03
C TRP A 14 7.91 -12.19 -13.46
N ALA A 15 7.28 -11.19 -14.08
CA ALA A 15 7.95 -9.94 -14.44
C ALA A 15 8.45 -9.18 -13.20
N ILE A 16 7.66 -9.14 -12.13
CA ILE A 16 8.05 -8.54 -10.83
C ILE A 16 9.23 -9.29 -10.21
N VAL A 17 9.21 -10.63 -10.25
CA VAL A 17 10.31 -11.47 -9.77
C VAL A 17 11.57 -11.19 -10.59
N GLY A 18 11.48 -11.17 -11.92
CA GLY A 18 12.60 -10.84 -12.81
C GLY A 18 13.22 -9.48 -12.51
N TYR A 19 12.40 -8.46 -12.25
CA TYR A 19 12.86 -7.14 -11.83
C TYR A 19 13.62 -7.18 -10.49
N LYS A 20 13.06 -7.84 -9.47
CA LYS A 20 13.71 -7.98 -8.15
C LYS A 20 15.00 -8.80 -8.23
N THR A 21 15.00 -9.88 -8.99
CA THR A 21 16.18 -10.74 -9.19
C THR A 21 17.27 -9.99 -9.94
N ARG A 22 16.93 -9.16 -10.94
CA ARG A 22 17.89 -8.27 -11.60
C ARG A 22 18.47 -7.23 -10.64
N ALA A 23 17.65 -6.67 -9.75
CA ALA A 23 18.12 -5.77 -8.70
C ALA A 23 19.07 -6.49 -7.73
N TRP A 24 18.81 -7.76 -7.39
CA TRP A 24 19.69 -8.57 -6.56
C TRP A 24 21.01 -8.89 -7.26
N PHE A 25 20.97 -9.19 -8.56
CA PHE A 25 22.20 -9.42 -9.33
C PHE A 25 23.10 -8.18 -9.41
N ARG A 26 22.52 -6.98 -9.31
CA ARG A 26 23.27 -5.72 -9.23
C ARG A 26 23.85 -5.45 -7.85
N ASP A 27 23.23 -5.96 -6.78
CA ASP A 27 23.69 -5.81 -5.39
C ASP A 27 23.66 -7.17 -4.65
N ARG A 28 24.62 -8.05 -5.02
CA ARG A 28 24.69 -9.42 -4.48
C ARG A 28 25.01 -9.46 -2.98
N GLY A 29 25.55 -8.37 -2.42
CA GLY A 29 25.81 -8.26 -0.98
C GLY A 29 24.53 -8.17 -0.14
N ASN A 30 23.41 -7.81 -0.76
CA ASN A 30 22.15 -7.61 -0.06
C ASN A 30 21.31 -8.90 0.01
N VAL A 31 21.59 -9.71 1.05
CA VAL A 31 20.89 -10.98 1.33
C VAL A 31 19.38 -10.80 1.50
N ASP A 32 18.93 -9.65 2.01
CA ASP A 32 17.49 -9.38 2.19
C ASP A 32 16.77 -9.22 0.85
N LEU A 33 17.45 -8.63 -0.15
CA LEU A 33 16.91 -8.48 -1.50
C LEU A 33 16.81 -9.84 -2.21
N GLY A 34 17.84 -10.68 -2.06
CA GLY A 34 17.84 -12.06 -2.57
C GLY A 34 16.73 -12.91 -1.92
N LEU A 35 16.57 -12.82 -0.59
CA LEU A 35 15.50 -13.51 0.12
C LEU A 35 14.12 -13.03 -0.33
N THR A 36 13.95 -11.72 -0.52
CA THR A 36 12.70 -11.13 -1.02
C THR A 36 12.40 -11.61 -2.45
N ALA A 37 13.40 -11.70 -3.33
CA ALA A 37 13.24 -12.21 -4.68
C ALA A 37 12.82 -13.69 -4.67
N LEU A 38 13.51 -14.52 -3.89
CA LEU A 38 13.22 -15.94 -3.74
C LEU A 38 11.81 -16.19 -3.18
N MET A 39 11.44 -15.48 -2.12
CA MET A 39 10.09 -15.53 -1.54
C MET A 39 9.03 -15.11 -2.56
N THR A 40 9.27 -14.03 -3.31
CA THR A 40 8.31 -13.55 -4.33
C THR A 40 8.17 -14.54 -5.50
N ALA A 41 9.19 -15.37 -5.78
CA ALA A 41 9.13 -16.39 -6.82
C ALA A 41 8.13 -17.52 -6.54
N GLY A 42 7.70 -17.71 -5.29
CA GLY A 42 6.61 -18.65 -4.98
C GLY A 42 5.25 -18.20 -5.54
N VAL A 43 4.98 -16.89 -5.58
CA VAL A 43 3.69 -16.33 -6.03
C VAL A 43 3.32 -16.70 -7.48
N PRO A 44 4.19 -16.52 -8.50
CA PRO A 44 3.86 -16.90 -9.86
C PRO A 44 3.67 -18.41 -10.03
N VAL A 45 4.40 -19.22 -9.26
CA VAL A 45 4.27 -20.69 -9.25
C VAL A 45 2.89 -21.08 -8.72
N VAL A 46 2.42 -20.41 -7.66
CA VAL A 46 1.06 -20.63 -7.13
C VAL A 46 0.00 -20.32 -8.18
N PHE A 47 0.09 -19.17 -8.85
CA PHE A 47 -0.87 -18.82 -9.89
C PHE A 47 -0.80 -19.73 -11.12
N LEU A 48 0.41 -20.19 -11.48
CA LEU A 48 0.60 -21.10 -12.61
C LEU A 48 -0.10 -22.44 -12.37
N PHE A 49 0.10 -23.05 -11.19
CA PHE A 49 -0.52 -24.34 -10.84
C PHE A 49 -1.97 -24.21 -10.35
N SER A 50 -2.46 -22.99 -10.08
CA SER A 50 -3.88 -22.75 -9.80
C SER A 50 -4.75 -22.79 -11.07
N ALA A 51 -4.16 -22.68 -12.26
CA ALA A 51 -4.87 -22.81 -13.53
C ALA A 51 -5.21 -24.30 -13.79
N PRO A 52 -6.49 -24.70 -13.82
CA PRO A 52 -6.88 -26.11 -13.99
C PRO A 52 -6.30 -26.74 -15.27
N SER A 53 -6.14 -25.96 -16.35
CA SER A 53 -5.51 -26.45 -17.58
C SER A 53 -4.04 -26.83 -17.40
N VAL A 54 -3.28 -26.00 -16.67
CA VAL A 54 -1.85 -26.22 -16.39
C VAL A 54 -1.65 -27.31 -15.37
N TYR A 55 -2.49 -27.34 -14.32
CA TYR A 55 -2.51 -28.40 -13.32
C TYR A 55 -2.64 -29.78 -14.00
N ARG A 56 -3.67 -29.95 -14.84
CA ARG A 56 -3.92 -31.22 -15.57
C ARG A 56 -2.90 -31.52 -16.65
N ALA A 57 -2.38 -30.50 -17.32
CA ALA A 57 -1.32 -30.70 -18.32
C ALA A 57 -0.03 -31.19 -17.66
N PHE A 58 0.33 -30.62 -16.51
CA PHE A 58 1.54 -30.99 -15.76
C PHE A 58 1.44 -32.39 -15.15
N ASP A 59 0.30 -32.73 -14.55
CA ASP A 59 0.08 -34.07 -14.00
C ASP A 59 0.09 -35.14 -15.12
N ARG A 60 -0.48 -34.84 -16.30
CA ARG A 60 -0.41 -35.74 -17.48
C ARG A 60 0.98 -35.87 -18.08
N LEU A 61 1.78 -34.79 -18.07
CA LEU A 61 3.15 -34.82 -18.59
C LEU A 61 4.10 -35.58 -17.67
N THR A 62 3.92 -35.46 -16.36
CA THR A 62 4.79 -36.10 -15.36
C THR A 62 4.36 -37.54 -15.03
N GLY A 63 3.12 -37.91 -15.37
CA GLY A 63 2.57 -39.25 -15.14
C GLY A 63 2.26 -39.54 -13.67
N VAL A 64 2.36 -38.53 -12.78
CA VAL A 64 2.09 -38.62 -11.35
C VAL A 64 0.92 -37.69 -11.03
N ALA A 65 -0.22 -38.27 -10.66
CA ALA A 65 -1.38 -37.50 -10.24
C ALA A 65 -1.07 -36.64 -8.99
N ASN A 66 -1.55 -35.39 -8.97
CA ASN A 66 -1.42 -34.44 -7.88
C ASN A 66 0.02 -33.92 -7.61
N LEU A 67 0.98 -34.13 -8.51
CA LEU A 67 2.33 -33.57 -8.37
C LEU A 67 2.31 -32.04 -8.44
N ALA A 68 1.44 -31.45 -9.27
CA ALA A 68 1.20 -30.01 -9.31
C ALA A 68 0.84 -29.42 -7.92
N MET A 69 0.15 -30.20 -7.07
CA MET A 69 -0.23 -29.78 -5.73
C MET A 69 0.98 -29.70 -4.77
N VAL A 70 1.96 -30.59 -4.91
CA VAL A 70 3.21 -30.53 -4.15
C VAL A 70 3.98 -29.25 -4.48
N PHE A 71 4.05 -28.88 -5.76
CA PHE A 71 4.68 -27.62 -6.18
C PHE A 71 3.91 -26.40 -5.67
N LEU A 72 2.58 -26.43 -5.73
CA LEU A 72 1.71 -25.39 -5.19
C LEU A 72 1.98 -25.16 -3.69
N TYR A 73 1.94 -26.22 -2.88
CA TYR A 73 2.18 -26.12 -1.44
C TYR A 73 3.64 -25.77 -1.10
N SER A 74 4.61 -26.25 -1.88
CA SER A 74 6.02 -25.86 -1.74
C SER A 74 6.19 -24.36 -1.94
N ALA A 75 5.52 -23.79 -2.93
CA ALA A 75 5.56 -22.36 -3.21
C ALA A 75 4.91 -21.52 -2.10
N VAL A 76 3.81 -22.00 -1.52
CA VAL A 76 3.16 -21.37 -0.35
C VAL A 76 4.06 -21.41 0.89
N VAL A 77 4.68 -22.56 1.18
CA VAL A 77 5.62 -22.72 2.29
C VAL A 77 6.84 -21.81 2.11
N LEU A 78 7.41 -21.78 0.90
CA LEU A 78 8.52 -20.89 0.57
C LEU A 78 8.17 -19.42 0.82
N PHE A 79 6.98 -18.99 0.37
CA PHE A 79 6.51 -17.62 0.57
C PHE A 79 6.32 -17.31 2.06
N ALA A 80 5.58 -18.15 2.79
CA ALA A 80 5.24 -17.92 4.18
C ALA A 80 6.47 -17.93 5.10
N SER A 81 7.32 -18.96 4.97
CA SER A 81 8.54 -19.06 5.78
C SER A 81 9.55 -17.98 5.41
N GLY A 82 9.69 -17.65 4.11
CA GLY A 82 10.52 -16.55 3.64
C GLY A 82 10.11 -15.20 4.24
N ALA A 83 8.80 -14.93 4.31
CA ALA A 83 8.26 -13.71 4.90
C ALA A 83 8.56 -13.63 6.40
N THR A 84 8.35 -14.72 7.14
CA THR A 84 8.66 -14.79 8.58
C THR A 84 10.15 -14.58 8.85
N ILE A 85 11.03 -15.19 8.06
CA ILE A 85 12.49 -15.02 8.19
C ILE A 85 12.92 -13.59 7.88
N LEU A 86 12.40 -12.99 6.80
CA LEU A 86 12.70 -11.61 6.44
C LEU A 86 12.31 -10.66 7.57
N LEU A 87 11.13 -10.88 8.16
CA LEU A 87 10.62 -10.04 9.23
C LEU A 87 11.39 -10.23 10.56
N LEU A 88 11.82 -11.45 10.87
CA LEU A 88 12.74 -11.73 11.98
C LEU A 88 14.10 -11.03 11.80
N ARG A 89 14.63 -11.01 10.57
CA ARG A 89 15.88 -10.30 10.25
C ARG A 89 15.73 -8.79 10.40
N TRP A 90 14.62 -8.24 9.93
CA TRP A 90 14.35 -6.79 10.00
C TRP A 90 14.18 -6.28 11.43
N THR A 91 13.52 -7.06 12.29
CA THR A 91 13.29 -6.68 13.70
C THR A 91 14.55 -6.72 14.57
N SER A 92 15.63 -7.32 14.09
CA SER A 92 16.85 -7.53 14.87
C SER A 92 17.96 -6.51 14.58
N ARG A 93 17.65 -5.41 13.88
CA ARG A 93 18.64 -4.43 13.37
C ARG A 93 19.30 -3.51 14.43
N GLY A 94 18.90 -3.57 15.70
CA GLY A 94 19.43 -2.69 16.77
C GLY A 94 20.80 -3.11 17.33
N ASP A 95 20.95 -4.34 17.84
CA ASP A 95 22.16 -4.79 18.54
C ASP A 95 22.97 -5.84 17.77
N ALA A 96 24.31 -5.75 17.76
CA ALA A 96 25.17 -6.74 17.11
C ALA A 96 24.95 -8.18 17.63
N ALA A 97 24.76 -8.33 18.94
CA ALA A 97 24.44 -9.61 19.58
C ALA A 97 23.00 -10.09 19.29
N ALA A 98 22.05 -9.17 19.08
CA ALA A 98 20.70 -9.53 18.63
C ALA A 98 20.70 -9.98 17.17
N ARG A 99 21.48 -9.33 16.30
CA ARG A 99 21.67 -9.73 14.89
C ARG A 99 22.26 -11.14 14.76
N ALA A 100 23.29 -11.46 15.54
CA ALA A 100 23.89 -12.79 15.53
C ALA A 100 22.88 -13.87 15.97
N ARG A 101 22.16 -13.63 17.08
CA ARG A 101 21.11 -14.55 17.56
C ARG A 101 19.97 -14.72 16.55
N ALA A 102 19.53 -13.65 15.91
CA ALA A 102 18.49 -13.69 14.90
C ALA A 102 18.94 -14.42 13.62
N ALA A 103 20.18 -14.24 13.20
CA ALA A 103 20.75 -14.98 12.08
C ALA A 103 20.82 -16.48 12.37
N THR A 104 21.26 -16.87 13.57
CA THR A 104 21.25 -18.28 14.00
C THR A 104 19.84 -18.85 14.07
N ARG A 105 18.89 -18.14 14.68
CA ARG A 105 17.47 -18.54 14.72
C ARG A 105 16.87 -18.68 13.32
N ALA A 106 17.18 -17.76 12.40
CA ALA A 106 16.75 -17.83 11.02
C ALA A 106 17.33 -19.07 10.31
N ARG A 107 18.61 -19.36 10.48
CA ARG A 107 19.24 -20.57 9.91
C ARG A 107 18.62 -21.86 10.46
N VAL A 108 18.40 -21.92 11.77
CA VAL A 108 17.74 -23.05 12.42
C VAL A 108 16.31 -23.19 11.90
N ALA A 109 15.55 -22.10 11.81
CA ALA A 109 14.19 -22.12 11.25
C ALA A 109 14.18 -22.61 9.80
N VAL A 110 15.12 -22.15 8.96
CA VAL A 110 15.28 -22.66 7.58
C VAL A 110 15.58 -24.14 7.58
N ALA A 111 16.53 -24.61 8.40
CA ALA A 111 16.90 -26.02 8.48
C ALA A 111 15.71 -26.89 8.92
N VAL A 112 14.97 -26.46 9.94
CA VAL A 112 13.79 -27.16 10.44
C VAL A 112 12.69 -27.21 9.38
N VAL A 113 12.36 -26.08 8.74
CA VAL A 113 11.33 -26.01 7.69
C VAL A 113 11.72 -26.86 6.48
N THR A 114 12.97 -26.77 6.01
CA THR A 114 13.44 -27.55 4.86
C THR A 114 13.45 -29.04 5.15
N THR A 115 13.87 -29.45 6.34
CA THR A 115 13.86 -30.86 6.75
C THR A 115 12.43 -31.39 6.90
N ALA A 116 11.53 -30.63 7.56
CA ALA A 116 10.13 -31.00 7.72
C ALA A 116 9.40 -31.06 6.37
N TRP A 117 9.71 -30.13 5.44
CA TRP A 117 9.14 -30.14 4.10
C TRP A 117 9.66 -31.29 3.25
N ALA A 118 10.96 -31.60 3.32
CA ALA A 118 11.52 -32.77 2.66
C ALA A 118 10.87 -34.07 3.17
N ALA A 119 10.67 -34.19 4.48
CA ALA A 119 9.93 -35.31 5.07
C ALA A 119 8.49 -35.37 4.55
N ALA A 120 7.79 -34.23 4.46
CA ALA A 120 6.45 -34.18 3.90
C ALA A 120 6.42 -34.68 2.44
N VAL A 121 7.35 -34.22 1.59
CA VAL A 121 7.45 -34.66 0.19
C VAL A 121 7.73 -36.15 0.08
N VAL A 122 8.57 -36.71 0.97
CA VAL A 122 8.82 -38.16 1.04
C VAL A 122 7.55 -38.90 1.47
N CYS A 123 6.82 -38.42 2.47
CA CYS A 123 5.53 -39.01 2.88
C CYS A 123 4.50 -39.01 1.76
N PHE A 124 4.45 -37.93 0.96
CA PHE A 124 3.60 -37.86 -0.24
C PHE A 124 4.02 -38.90 -1.29
N ALA A 125 5.31 -39.01 -1.58
CA ALA A 125 5.83 -39.96 -2.57
C ALA A 125 5.60 -41.42 -2.15
N VAL A 126 5.71 -41.73 -0.86
CA VAL A 126 5.47 -43.07 -0.30
C VAL A 126 3.97 -43.37 -0.19
N GLY A 127 3.15 -42.35 0.07
CA GLY A 127 1.70 -42.47 0.26
C GLY A 127 0.91 -42.89 -0.98
N ARG A 128 1.51 -42.83 -2.19
CA ARG A 128 0.91 -43.22 -3.48
C ARG A 128 -0.57 -42.81 -3.62
N PRO A 129 -0.89 -41.51 -3.69
CA PRO A 129 -2.26 -41.07 -3.95
C PRO A 129 -2.74 -41.63 -5.30
N ASP A 130 -3.97 -42.14 -5.33
CA ASP A 130 -4.61 -42.73 -6.50
C ASP A 130 -4.63 -41.77 -7.71
N ALA A 131 -4.83 -42.34 -8.90
CA ALA A 131 -4.81 -41.64 -10.20
C ALA A 131 -5.94 -40.60 -10.40
N VAL A 132 -6.73 -40.30 -9.36
CA VAL A 132 -7.87 -39.36 -9.42
C VAL A 132 -7.44 -37.98 -8.93
N GLU A 133 -7.66 -36.97 -9.77
CA GLU A 133 -7.40 -35.57 -9.47
C GLU A 133 -8.44 -35.04 -8.47
N HIS A 134 -8.01 -34.57 -7.29
CA HIS A 134 -8.90 -33.95 -6.30
C HIS A 134 -8.56 -32.46 -6.05
N PRO A 135 -8.69 -31.57 -7.05
CA PRO A 135 -8.27 -30.16 -6.94
C PRO A 135 -9.07 -29.32 -5.92
N ARG A 136 -10.21 -29.83 -5.40
CA ARG A 136 -11.01 -29.16 -4.35
C ARG A 136 -11.19 -29.99 -3.08
N ASP A 137 -11.14 -31.31 -3.18
CA ASP A 137 -11.49 -32.24 -2.10
C ASP A 137 -10.30 -33.11 -1.62
N PHE A 138 -9.06 -32.68 -1.89
CA PHE A 138 -7.84 -33.43 -1.55
C PHE A 138 -7.76 -33.81 -0.06
N SER A 139 -8.20 -32.91 0.82
CA SER A 139 -8.20 -33.15 2.27
C SER A 139 -9.22 -34.19 2.75
N THR A 140 -10.29 -34.42 1.98
CA THR A 140 -11.38 -35.34 2.35
C THR A 140 -11.28 -36.66 1.61
N ALA A 141 -10.77 -36.66 0.37
CA ALA A 141 -10.60 -37.86 -0.44
C ALA A 141 -9.46 -38.78 0.05
N TYR A 142 -8.46 -38.23 0.73
CA TYR A 142 -7.30 -38.98 1.25
C TYR A 142 -7.23 -39.02 2.78
N ALA A 143 -8.37 -38.87 3.48
CA ALA A 143 -8.43 -38.90 4.95
C ALA A 143 -7.92 -40.22 5.55
N ASP A 144 -8.01 -41.32 4.80
CA ASP A 144 -7.58 -42.67 5.20
C ASP A 144 -6.17 -43.05 4.70
N ALA A 145 -5.51 -42.18 3.93
CA ALA A 145 -4.16 -42.43 3.40
C ALA A 145 -3.10 -41.79 4.32
N PRO A 146 -2.39 -42.57 5.16
CA PRO A 146 -1.54 -42.02 6.22
C PRO A 146 -0.38 -41.15 5.70
N GLY A 147 0.14 -41.44 4.50
CA GLY A 147 1.18 -40.64 3.85
C GLY A 147 0.70 -39.25 3.42
N VAL A 148 -0.53 -39.17 2.90
CA VAL A 148 -1.13 -37.89 2.45
C VAL A 148 -1.55 -37.05 3.66
N VAL A 149 -2.07 -37.68 4.71
CA VAL A 149 -2.40 -36.97 5.96
C VAL A 149 -1.14 -36.43 6.63
N ALA A 150 -0.06 -37.23 6.71
CA ALA A 150 1.22 -36.75 7.24
C ALA A 150 1.76 -35.55 6.45
N PHE A 151 1.68 -35.60 5.12
CA PHE A 151 2.03 -34.46 4.25
C PHE A 151 1.19 -33.21 4.57
N LEU A 152 -0.13 -33.35 4.69
CA LEU A 152 -1.02 -32.22 4.92
C LEU A 152 -0.87 -31.63 6.32
N VAL A 153 -0.66 -32.47 7.34
CA VAL A 153 -0.39 -32.02 8.72
C VAL A 153 0.94 -31.27 8.79
N LEU A 154 2.00 -31.76 8.16
CA LEU A 154 3.29 -31.08 8.10
C LEU A 154 3.18 -29.74 7.35
N TYR A 155 2.48 -29.72 6.22
CA TYR A 155 2.15 -28.48 5.51
C TYR A 155 1.45 -27.49 6.43
N LEU A 156 0.41 -27.93 7.13
CA LEU A 156 -0.42 -27.07 7.96
C LEU A 156 0.32 -26.56 9.20
N ALA A 157 1.21 -27.38 9.76
CA ALA A 157 2.10 -26.97 10.85
C ALA A 157 3.11 -25.90 10.39
N ILE A 158 3.77 -26.10 9.25
CA ILE A 158 4.74 -25.13 8.71
C ILE A 158 4.04 -23.81 8.32
N PHE A 159 2.92 -23.92 7.63
CA PHE A 159 2.13 -22.76 7.21
C PHE A 159 1.54 -22.02 8.42
N GLY A 160 0.92 -22.74 9.34
CA GLY A 160 0.34 -22.19 10.57
C GLY A 160 1.38 -21.51 11.45
N THR A 161 2.52 -22.15 11.72
CA THR A 161 3.60 -21.51 12.50
C THR A 161 4.13 -20.25 11.83
N SER A 162 4.24 -20.24 10.49
CA SER A 162 4.63 -19.06 9.73
C SER A 162 3.60 -17.92 9.86
N LEU A 163 2.31 -18.22 9.73
CA LEU A 163 1.22 -17.26 9.92
C LEU A 163 1.14 -16.72 11.35
N ALA A 164 1.33 -17.56 12.36
CA ALA A 164 1.38 -17.13 13.76
C ALA A 164 2.57 -16.19 14.02
N GLY A 165 3.73 -16.51 13.45
CA GLY A 165 4.90 -15.62 13.49
C GLY A 165 4.60 -14.25 12.89
N LEU A 166 4.04 -14.20 11.67
CA LEU A 166 3.68 -12.95 11.01
C LEU A 166 2.58 -12.19 11.77
N GLY A 167 1.51 -12.88 12.18
CA GLY A 167 0.38 -12.31 12.93
C GLY A 167 0.77 -11.72 14.27
N ALA A 168 1.80 -12.25 14.94
CA ALA A 168 2.32 -11.71 16.20
C ALA A 168 3.33 -10.58 15.99
N LEU A 169 4.19 -10.67 14.97
CA LEU A 169 5.29 -9.71 14.77
C LEU A 169 4.84 -8.44 14.02
N CYS A 170 3.93 -8.55 13.05
CA CYS A 170 3.47 -7.42 12.25
C CYS A 170 2.80 -6.31 13.09
N PRO A 171 1.90 -6.59 14.06
CA PRO A 171 1.31 -5.56 14.91
C PRO A 171 2.34 -4.88 15.81
N ARG A 172 3.29 -5.64 16.37
CA ARG A 172 4.39 -5.11 17.20
C ARG A 172 5.27 -4.15 16.42
N TYR A 173 5.52 -4.42 15.15
CA TYR A 173 6.27 -3.53 14.29
C TYR A 173 5.45 -2.30 13.87
N ALA A 174 4.15 -2.49 13.60
CA ALA A 174 3.23 -1.40 13.32
C ALA A 174 3.10 -0.40 14.49
N THR A 175 3.25 -0.85 15.74
CA THR A 175 3.27 0.05 16.90
C THR A 175 4.58 0.82 17.04
N GLN A 176 5.72 0.23 16.65
CA GLN A 176 7.03 0.90 16.70
C GLN A 176 7.20 1.97 15.61
N LEU A 177 6.60 1.75 14.44
CA LEU A 177 6.66 2.66 13.28
C LEU A 177 5.81 3.93 13.40
N GLY A 178 4.92 4.02 14.40
CA GLY A 178 3.99 5.13 14.53
C GLY A 178 2.85 5.13 13.49
N PRO A 179 2.01 6.18 13.49
CA PRO A 179 0.88 6.28 12.57
C PRO A 179 1.36 6.48 11.13
N GLY A 180 1.02 5.54 10.23
CA GLY A 180 1.37 5.64 8.81
C GLY A 180 0.74 4.54 7.95
N TRP A 181 0.81 4.68 6.62
CA TRP A 181 0.28 3.69 5.67
C TRP A 181 0.96 2.31 5.82
N LEU A 182 2.25 2.30 6.19
CA LEU A 182 2.98 1.07 6.48
C LEU A 182 2.42 0.36 7.73
N ALA A 183 2.17 1.08 8.82
CA ALA A 183 1.57 0.52 10.03
C ALA A 183 0.15 -0.02 9.77
N LYS A 184 -0.66 0.68 8.97
CA LYS A 184 -1.98 0.20 8.53
C LYS A 184 -1.86 -1.09 7.74
N GLY A 185 -0.96 -1.14 6.74
CA GLY A 185 -0.70 -2.33 5.94
C GLY A 185 -0.29 -3.54 6.78
N LEU A 186 0.62 -3.35 7.74
CA LEU A 186 1.06 -4.41 8.65
C LEU A 186 -0.06 -4.93 9.56
N ARG A 187 -0.96 -4.06 10.04
CA ARG A 187 -2.13 -4.47 10.85
C ARG A 187 -3.14 -5.25 10.02
N THR A 188 -3.43 -4.80 8.80
CA THR A 188 -4.31 -5.51 7.86
C THR A 188 -3.74 -6.88 7.49
N LEU A 189 -2.43 -6.96 7.25
CA LEU A 189 -1.73 -8.22 7.00
C LEU A 189 -1.84 -9.16 8.19
N ALA A 190 -1.64 -8.66 9.42
CA ALA A 190 -1.78 -9.46 10.64
C ALA A 190 -3.19 -10.03 10.80
N ALA A 191 -4.23 -9.24 10.53
CA ALA A 191 -5.61 -9.72 10.54
C ALA A 191 -5.83 -10.86 9.53
N GLY A 192 -5.26 -10.73 8.33
CA GLY A 192 -5.27 -11.80 7.33
C GLY A 192 -4.55 -13.07 7.82
N CYS A 193 -3.41 -12.93 8.50
CA CYS A 193 -2.69 -14.07 9.07
C CYS A 193 -3.49 -14.80 10.17
N TRP A 194 -4.16 -14.07 11.06
CA TRP A 194 -5.02 -14.67 12.09
C TRP A 194 -6.22 -15.40 11.50
N LEU A 195 -6.82 -14.86 10.44
CA LEU A 195 -7.90 -15.56 9.73
C LEU A 195 -7.38 -16.79 8.97
N GLY A 196 -6.16 -16.74 8.44
CA GLY A 196 -5.48 -17.91 7.87
C GLY A 196 -5.17 -19.00 8.91
N LEU A 197 -4.88 -18.64 10.16
CA LEU A 197 -4.76 -19.59 11.27
C LEU A 197 -6.09 -20.24 11.62
N PHE A 198 -7.18 -19.47 11.58
CA PHE A 198 -8.52 -20.01 11.75
C PHE A 198 -8.84 -21.05 10.67
N TYR A 199 -8.48 -20.79 9.40
CA TYR A 199 -8.54 -21.80 8.33
C TYR A 199 -7.76 -23.07 8.70
N CYS A 200 -6.54 -22.93 9.22
CA CYS A 200 -5.73 -24.08 9.63
C CYS A 200 -6.41 -24.88 10.74
N LEU A 201 -6.98 -24.19 11.73
CA LEU A 201 -7.71 -24.83 12.82
C LEU A 201 -8.95 -25.57 12.32
N CYS A 202 -9.73 -24.97 11.40
CA CYS A 202 -10.89 -25.63 10.80
C CYS A 202 -10.50 -26.91 10.04
N LYS A 203 -9.37 -26.89 9.30
CA LYS A 203 -8.87 -28.09 8.60
C LYS A 203 -8.39 -29.17 9.57
N LEU A 204 -7.63 -28.82 10.62
CA LEU A 204 -7.23 -29.77 11.66
C LEU A 204 -8.43 -30.36 12.39
N ALA A 205 -9.40 -29.53 12.77
CA ALA A 205 -10.64 -30.00 13.39
C ALA A 205 -11.40 -30.95 12.46
N GLY A 206 -11.48 -30.64 11.16
CA GLY A 206 -12.08 -31.54 10.16
C GLY A 206 -11.40 -32.91 10.11
N PHE A 207 -10.06 -32.98 10.18
CA PHE A 207 -9.33 -34.24 10.25
C PHE A 207 -9.64 -35.03 11.52
N VAL A 208 -9.58 -34.37 12.69
CA VAL A 208 -9.83 -35.02 13.98
C VAL A 208 -11.27 -35.55 14.06
N LEU A 209 -12.25 -34.79 13.55
CA LEU A 209 -13.64 -35.22 13.53
C LEU A 209 -13.88 -36.39 12.57
N SER A 210 -13.24 -36.37 11.39
CA SER A 210 -13.31 -37.48 10.43
C SER A 210 -12.72 -38.77 11.02
N TRP A 211 -11.59 -38.69 11.74
CA TRP A 211 -11.03 -39.84 12.48
C TRP A 211 -11.92 -40.31 13.64
N ALA A 212 -12.74 -39.42 14.22
CA ALA A 212 -13.75 -39.75 15.21
C ALA A 212 -15.07 -40.26 14.59
N GLY A 213 -15.11 -40.50 13.27
CA GLY A 213 -16.30 -40.97 12.54
C GLY A 213 -17.42 -39.94 12.41
N HIS A 214 -17.11 -38.64 12.59
CA HIS A 214 -18.06 -37.54 12.47
C HIS A 214 -17.79 -36.72 11.21
N ASP A 215 -18.71 -36.81 10.25
CA ASP A 215 -18.58 -36.18 8.94
C ASP A 215 -18.92 -34.67 8.96
N ALA A 216 -17.91 -33.84 9.26
CA ALA A 216 -18.03 -32.38 9.33
C ALA A 216 -17.73 -31.67 7.99
N TYR A 217 -18.32 -32.13 6.88
CA TYR A 217 -18.05 -31.62 5.52
C TYR A 217 -18.26 -30.11 5.36
N TRP A 218 -19.26 -29.54 6.04
CA TRP A 218 -19.56 -28.09 6.00
C TRP A 218 -18.41 -27.21 6.51
N LEU A 219 -17.64 -27.70 7.50
CA LEU A 219 -16.52 -26.96 8.09
C LEU A 219 -15.31 -26.96 7.15
N SER A 220 -15.03 -28.09 6.51
CA SER A 220 -13.88 -28.27 5.62
C SER A 220 -14.10 -27.72 4.20
N ASN A 221 -15.33 -27.78 3.69
CA ASN A 221 -15.66 -27.40 2.30
C ASN A 221 -16.42 -26.07 2.17
N GLY A 222 -16.99 -25.53 3.26
CA GLY A 222 -17.64 -24.22 3.27
C GLY A 222 -16.80 -23.16 4.00
N VAL A 223 -16.70 -23.30 5.32
CA VAL A 223 -16.10 -22.28 6.20
C VAL A 223 -14.59 -22.10 5.94
N ALA A 224 -13.86 -23.21 5.73
CA ALA A 224 -12.42 -23.14 5.51
C ALA A 224 -12.07 -22.41 4.18
N PRO A 225 -12.64 -22.72 3.00
CA PRO A 225 -12.33 -21.98 1.78
C PRO A 225 -12.75 -20.50 1.82
N MET A 226 -13.89 -20.17 2.46
CA MET A 226 -14.34 -18.78 2.61
C MET A 226 -13.39 -17.97 3.49
N SER A 227 -13.01 -18.51 4.66
CA SER A 227 -12.04 -17.86 5.55
C SER A 227 -10.67 -17.70 4.88
N ALA A 228 -10.20 -18.70 4.13
CA ALA A 228 -8.97 -18.61 3.35
C ALA A 228 -9.04 -17.50 2.27
N SER A 229 -10.18 -17.36 1.60
CA SER A 229 -10.38 -16.32 0.57
C SER A 229 -10.33 -14.91 1.17
N VAL A 230 -11.02 -14.70 2.29
CA VAL A 230 -10.99 -13.42 3.01
C VAL A 230 -9.59 -13.15 3.57
N ALA A 231 -8.91 -14.17 4.11
CA ALA A 231 -7.54 -14.06 4.60
C ALA A 231 -6.58 -13.62 3.48
N ALA A 232 -6.68 -14.24 2.30
CA ALA A 232 -5.87 -13.89 1.15
C ALA A 232 -6.09 -12.43 0.70
N LEU A 233 -7.35 -11.96 0.67
CA LEU A 233 -7.67 -10.56 0.35
C LEU A 233 -7.05 -9.60 1.36
N LEU A 234 -7.16 -9.89 2.67
CA LEU A 234 -6.56 -9.06 3.72
C LEU A 234 -5.03 -9.02 3.61
N VAL A 235 -4.39 -10.16 3.33
CA VAL A 235 -2.94 -10.21 3.13
C VAL A 235 -2.54 -9.39 1.90
N LEU A 236 -3.26 -9.52 0.78
CA LEU A 236 -3.00 -8.75 -0.44
C LEU A 236 -3.16 -7.25 -0.23
N LEU A 237 -4.23 -6.84 0.46
CA LEU A 237 -4.45 -5.45 0.87
C LEU A 237 -3.34 -4.97 1.79
N GLY A 238 -2.93 -5.79 2.77
CA GLY A 238 -1.83 -5.49 3.68
C GLY A 238 -0.50 -5.21 2.99
N PHE A 239 -0.16 -5.98 1.94
CA PHE A 239 1.02 -5.72 1.11
C PHE A 239 0.86 -4.51 0.18
N SER A 240 -0.36 -4.22 -0.27
CA SER A 240 -0.63 -3.14 -1.23
C SER A 240 -0.70 -1.77 -0.55
N LEU A 241 -1.20 -1.69 0.68
CA LEU A 241 -1.42 -0.44 1.42
C LEU A 241 -0.15 0.43 1.59
N PRO A 242 1.04 -0.10 1.94
CA PRO A 242 2.25 0.70 2.06
C PRO A 242 2.70 1.36 0.75
N ALA A 243 2.38 0.73 -0.39
CA ALA A 243 2.74 1.24 -1.71
C ALA A 243 1.63 2.14 -2.30
N ALA A 244 0.37 1.73 -2.19
CA ALA A 244 -0.75 2.44 -2.78
C ALA A 244 -1.22 3.63 -1.93
N GLY A 245 -1.12 3.53 -0.60
CA GLY A 245 -1.59 4.56 0.34
C GLY A 245 -0.95 5.94 0.13
N PRO A 246 0.39 6.06 0.16
CA PRO A 246 1.07 7.33 -0.10
C PRO A 246 0.77 7.88 -1.50
N ARG A 247 0.74 7.01 -2.52
CA ARG A 247 0.41 7.40 -3.91
C ARG A 247 -1.01 7.91 -4.06
N ALA A 248 -1.99 7.26 -3.43
CA ALA A 248 -3.39 7.69 -3.45
C ALA A 248 -3.56 9.02 -2.71
N ALA A 249 -2.85 9.20 -1.59
CA ALA A 249 -2.82 10.48 -0.88
C ALA A 249 -2.22 11.59 -1.77
N ALA A 250 -1.05 11.35 -2.39
CA ALA A 250 -0.40 12.28 -3.31
C ALA A 250 -1.27 12.61 -4.53
N TRP A 251 -1.99 11.62 -5.07
CA TRP A 251 -2.91 11.84 -6.19
C TRP A 251 -4.11 12.71 -5.81
N ARG A 252 -4.73 12.47 -4.64
CA ARG A 252 -5.78 13.37 -4.12
C ARG A 252 -5.27 14.79 -3.96
N ARG A 253 -4.08 14.92 -3.35
CA ARG A 253 -3.37 16.18 -3.11
C ARG A 253 -3.14 16.95 -4.41
N LEU A 254 -2.62 16.27 -5.43
CA LEU A 254 -2.43 16.82 -6.77
C LEU A 254 -3.76 17.29 -7.38
N ARG A 255 -4.81 16.44 -7.33
CA ARG A 255 -6.12 16.77 -7.93
C ARG A 255 -6.82 17.94 -7.26
N ARG A 256 -6.67 18.12 -5.95
CA ARG A 256 -7.25 19.25 -5.22
C ARG A 256 -6.52 20.55 -5.50
N LEU A 257 -5.19 20.53 -5.63
CA LEU A 257 -4.41 21.73 -5.95
C LEU A 257 -4.42 22.10 -7.44
N GLN A 258 -4.75 21.15 -8.32
CA GLN A 258 -4.71 21.35 -9.78
C GLN A 258 -5.48 22.60 -10.26
N PRO A 259 -6.73 22.88 -9.82
CA PRO A 259 -7.47 24.05 -10.29
C PRO A 259 -6.80 25.36 -9.85
N LEU A 260 -6.42 25.45 -8.56
CA LEU A 260 -5.72 26.61 -8.03
C LEU A 260 -4.37 26.83 -8.73
N TRP A 261 -3.60 25.76 -8.96
CA TRP A 261 -2.33 25.84 -9.67
C TRP A 261 -2.51 26.36 -11.10
N GLN A 262 -3.53 25.91 -11.83
CA GLN A 262 -3.83 26.38 -13.18
C GLN A 262 -4.17 27.88 -13.19
N ASP A 263 -5.03 28.34 -12.28
CA ASP A 263 -5.43 29.74 -12.18
C ASP A 263 -4.25 30.65 -11.80
N VAL A 264 -3.45 30.23 -10.83
CA VAL A 264 -2.32 31.03 -10.32
C VAL A 264 -1.16 31.07 -11.34
N THR A 265 -0.87 29.96 -12.01
CA THR A 265 0.22 29.91 -13.01
C THR A 265 -0.14 30.60 -14.32
N ALA A 266 -1.42 30.68 -14.69
CA ALA A 266 -1.86 31.46 -15.84
C ALA A 266 -1.51 32.95 -15.72
N HIS A 267 -1.41 33.46 -14.48
CA HIS A 267 -1.08 34.87 -14.20
C HIS A 267 0.42 35.12 -13.96
N ALA A 268 1.25 34.08 -13.84
CA ALA A 268 2.68 34.19 -13.56
C ALA A 268 3.51 33.13 -14.32
N PRO A 269 3.54 33.17 -15.67
CA PRO A 269 4.22 32.15 -16.48
C PRO A 269 5.74 32.08 -16.23
N GLU A 270 6.38 33.18 -15.79
CA GLU A 270 7.82 33.24 -15.50
C GLU A 270 8.26 32.34 -14.32
N VAL A 271 7.35 31.99 -13.40
CA VAL A 271 7.65 31.14 -12.24
C VAL A 271 7.50 29.66 -12.57
N THR A 272 6.84 29.32 -13.67
CA THR A 272 6.73 27.94 -14.12
C THR A 272 8.01 27.50 -14.82
N LEU A 273 8.81 26.66 -14.14
CA LEU A 273 9.89 25.94 -14.79
C LEU A 273 9.29 25.01 -15.85
N THR A 274 9.22 25.51 -17.08
CA THR A 274 8.79 24.82 -18.29
C THR A 274 9.71 23.62 -18.53
N GLY A 275 9.33 22.49 -17.96
CA GLY A 275 10.08 21.25 -18.00
C GLY A 275 9.16 20.05 -18.16
N HIS A 276 8.35 20.04 -19.22
CA HIS A 276 7.58 18.87 -19.66
C HIS A 276 8.44 17.78 -20.33
N GLY A 277 9.75 17.75 -20.06
CA GLY A 277 10.72 17.07 -20.91
C GLY A 277 10.89 15.56 -20.70
N LEU A 278 10.68 15.00 -19.50
CA LEU A 278 11.16 13.62 -19.22
C LEU A 278 10.28 12.75 -18.30
N THR A 279 9.15 13.25 -17.77
CA THR A 279 8.28 12.49 -16.84
C THR A 279 7.20 11.66 -17.52
N GLY A 280 7.18 11.61 -18.86
CA GLY A 280 6.16 10.92 -19.66
C GLY A 280 6.17 9.39 -19.58
N ARG A 281 7.12 8.78 -18.86
CA ARG A 281 7.26 7.31 -18.88
C ARG A 281 6.37 6.60 -17.84
N TRP A 282 6.07 7.21 -16.69
CA TRP A 282 5.21 6.59 -15.65
C TRP A 282 4.44 7.64 -14.82
N PRO A 283 3.15 7.90 -15.10
CA PRO A 283 2.38 8.96 -14.44
C PRO A 283 2.19 8.80 -12.93
N PHE A 284 2.42 7.59 -12.39
CA PHE A 284 2.23 7.26 -10.96
C PHE A 284 3.53 7.22 -10.15
N ALA A 285 4.70 7.31 -10.78
CA ALA A 285 5.99 7.23 -10.10
C ALA A 285 6.34 8.53 -9.37
N ASP A 286 6.00 9.67 -9.97
CA ASP A 286 6.43 11.00 -9.49
C ASP A 286 5.32 11.78 -8.78
N LEU A 287 4.24 11.11 -8.32
CA LEU A 287 3.08 11.81 -7.76
C LEU A 287 3.41 12.65 -6.53
N GLU A 288 4.23 12.14 -5.61
CA GLU A 288 4.65 12.88 -4.42
C GLU A 288 5.51 14.09 -4.79
N TRP A 289 6.47 13.90 -5.69
CA TRP A 289 7.31 14.99 -6.19
C TRP A 289 6.47 16.06 -6.89
N ARG A 290 5.51 15.67 -7.74
CA ARG A 290 4.61 16.60 -8.44
C ARG A 290 3.71 17.37 -7.47
N ALA A 291 3.15 16.69 -6.47
CA ALA A 291 2.30 17.33 -5.46
C ALA A 291 3.10 18.36 -4.63
N ASN A 292 4.30 17.99 -4.18
CA ASN A 292 5.19 18.90 -3.44
C ASN A 292 5.66 20.07 -4.31
N ARG A 293 5.94 19.82 -5.59
CA ARG A 293 6.34 20.86 -6.55
C ARG A 293 5.21 21.85 -6.81
N GLN A 294 3.98 21.39 -7.04
CA GLN A 294 2.83 22.30 -7.20
C GLN A 294 2.62 23.17 -5.97
N MET A 295 2.75 22.59 -4.77
CA MET A 295 2.69 23.32 -3.51
C MET A 295 3.80 24.40 -3.44
N ALA A 296 5.04 24.05 -3.74
CA ALA A 296 6.16 24.99 -3.73
C ALA A 296 5.96 26.14 -4.73
N GLU A 297 5.52 25.84 -5.97
CA GLU A 297 5.24 26.85 -6.99
C GLU A 297 4.13 27.82 -6.55
N ILE A 298 3.04 27.32 -5.93
CA ILE A 298 1.99 28.19 -5.37
C ILE A 298 2.54 29.09 -4.26
N ARG A 299 3.34 28.54 -3.33
CA ARG A 299 3.95 29.32 -2.24
C ARG A 299 4.92 30.38 -2.74
N ASP A 300 5.69 30.08 -3.78
CA ASP A 300 6.63 31.05 -4.37
C ASP A 300 5.88 32.17 -5.09
N ILE A 301 4.77 31.87 -5.76
CA ILE A 301 3.90 32.90 -6.33
C ILE A 301 3.27 33.75 -5.21
N GLN A 302 2.77 33.15 -4.14
CA GLN A 302 2.26 33.88 -2.96
C GLN A 302 3.31 34.83 -2.36
N ARG A 303 4.58 34.41 -2.29
CA ARG A 303 5.69 35.26 -1.84
C ARG A 303 5.97 36.39 -2.83
N GLY A 304 5.94 36.12 -4.13
CA GLY A 304 6.16 37.10 -5.19
C GLY A 304 5.09 38.19 -5.25
N ILE A 305 3.82 37.85 -4.99
CA ILE A 305 2.72 38.82 -5.00
C ILE A 305 2.58 39.63 -3.72
N ARG A 306 3.35 39.34 -2.66
CA ARG A 306 3.23 40.02 -1.35
C ARG A 306 3.16 41.54 -1.47
N ARG A 307 4.03 42.13 -2.31
CA ARG A 307 4.09 43.58 -2.53
C ARG A 307 2.85 44.16 -3.21
N HIS A 308 2.03 43.35 -3.86
CA HIS A 308 0.82 43.75 -4.58
C HIS A 308 -0.46 43.55 -3.75
N VAL A 309 -0.37 43.03 -2.52
CA VAL A 309 -1.54 42.79 -1.67
C VAL A 309 -1.79 43.99 -0.73
N GLU A 310 -3.02 44.48 -0.71
CA GLU A 310 -3.47 45.56 0.19
C GLU A 310 -3.81 45.00 1.58
N PRO A 311 -3.35 45.61 2.69
CA PRO A 311 -3.71 45.19 4.04
C PRO A 311 -5.23 45.18 4.29
N ALA A 312 -5.96 46.09 3.66
CA ALA A 312 -7.42 46.18 3.75
C ALA A 312 -8.12 44.89 3.32
N VAL A 313 -7.57 44.14 2.36
CA VAL A 313 -8.12 42.84 1.91
C VAL A 313 -8.14 41.84 3.07
N LEU A 314 -7.05 41.80 3.84
CA LEU A 314 -6.91 40.86 4.96
C LEU A 314 -7.94 41.16 6.05
N ASP A 315 -8.17 42.44 6.34
CA ASP A 315 -9.12 42.86 7.36
C ASP A 315 -10.57 42.65 6.92
N ILE A 316 -10.92 42.96 5.67
CA ILE A 316 -12.26 42.68 5.11
C ILE A 316 -12.52 41.17 5.10
N ALA A 317 -11.54 40.37 4.68
CA ALA A 317 -11.66 38.92 4.65
C ALA A 317 -11.86 38.32 6.06
N ARG A 318 -11.08 38.78 7.05
CA ARG A 318 -11.25 38.36 8.45
C ARG A 318 -12.65 38.72 8.96
N ARG A 319 -13.10 39.96 8.76
CA ARG A 319 -14.43 40.41 9.21
C ARG A 319 -15.55 39.58 8.58
N LYS A 320 -15.55 39.37 7.26
CA LYS A 320 -16.59 38.58 6.58
C LYS A 320 -16.56 37.12 6.97
N ALA A 321 -15.38 36.51 7.08
CA ALA A 321 -15.24 35.12 7.50
C ALA A 321 -15.70 34.89 8.95
N THR A 322 -15.40 35.83 9.86
CA THR A 322 -15.92 35.78 11.24
C THR A 322 -17.44 36.00 11.27
N GLY A 323 -17.97 36.94 10.46
CA GLY A 323 -19.41 37.17 10.33
C GLY A 323 -20.17 35.95 9.79
N ALA A 324 -19.54 35.16 8.93
CA ALA A 324 -20.06 33.88 8.42
C ALA A 324 -19.83 32.69 9.38
N ALA A 325 -19.32 32.93 10.59
CA ALA A 325 -19.03 31.92 11.61
C ALA A 325 -18.19 30.73 11.10
N LEU A 326 -17.20 31.00 10.23
CA LEU A 326 -16.33 29.96 9.69
C LEU A 326 -15.36 29.41 10.75
N GLU A 327 -15.11 28.10 10.70
CA GLU A 327 -14.10 27.44 11.53
C GLU A 327 -12.71 28.08 11.30
N PRO A 328 -11.83 28.19 12.33
CA PRO A 328 -10.55 28.89 12.23
C PRO A 328 -9.68 28.51 11.03
N ARG A 329 -9.64 27.21 10.66
CA ARG A 329 -8.90 26.71 9.49
C ARG A 329 -9.47 27.23 8.18
N ARG A 330 -10.80 27.22 8.04
CA ARG A 330 -11.49 27.72 6.84
C ARG A 330 -11.41 29.24 6.75
N LEU A 331 -11.49 29.94 7.89
CA LEU A 331 -11.27 31.39 7.95
C LEU A 331 -9.88 31.76 7.44
N ALA A 332 -8.82 31.09 7.92
CA ALA A 332 -7.46 31.33 7.45
C ALA A 332 -7.32 31.07 5.94
N ALA A 333 -7.96 30.01 5.43
CA ALA A 333 -7.98 29.71 4.01
C ALA A 333 -8.69 30.80 3.17
N VAL A 334 -9.81 31.36 3.64
CA VAL A 334 -10.53 32.45 2.97
C VAL A 334 -9.70 33.73 2.91
N VAL A 335 -9.03 34.08 4.02
CA VAL A 335 -8.14 35.26 4.06
C VAL A 335 -7.00 35.12 3.06
N GLU A 336 -6.37 33.94 3.02
CA GLU A 336 -5.28 33.66 2.08
C GLU A 336 -5.75 33.63 0.62
N ALA A 337 -6.92 33.05 0.34
CA ALA A 337 -7.52 33.03 -0.99
C ALA A 337 -7.84 34.46 -1.50
N ALA A 338 -8.44 35.31 -0.66
CA ALA A 338 -8.74 36.70 -1.00
C ALA A 338 -7.47 37.52 -1.27
N ALA A 339 -6.46 37.35 -0.42
CA ALA A 339 -5.16 38.00 -0.61
C ALA A 339 -4.48 37.53 -1.91
N LEU A 340 -4.51 36.24 -2.20
CA LEU A 340 -3.96 35.66 -3.43
C LEU A 340 -4.65 36.22 -4.68
N ARG A 341 -5.99 36.23 -4.73
CA ARG A 341 -6.74 36.77 -5.87
C ARG A 341 -6.48 38.25 -6.06
N ARG A 342 -6.51 39.05 -4.99
CA ARG A 342 -6.24 40.50 -5.11
C ARG A 342 -4.81 40.78 -5.53
N GLY A 343 -3.83 40.07 -4.96
CA GLY A 343 -2.42 40.23 -5.30
C GLY A 343 -2.13 39.90 -6.77
N LEU A 344 -2.75 38.84 -7.31
CA LEU A 344 -2.64 38.51 -8.73
C LEU A 344 -3.28 39.57 -9.63
N GLN A 345 -4.47 40.08 -9.29
CA GLN A 345 -5.10 41.18 -10.03
C GLN A 345 -4.25 42.46 -10.05
N ASN A 346 -3.66 42.82 -8.90
CA ASN A 346 -2.79 43.97 -8.78
C ASN A 346 -1.46 43.77 -9.53
N GLN A 347 -0.90 42.56 -9.52
CA GLN A 347 0.30 42.23 -10.30
C GLN A 347 0.07 42.38 -11.81
N VAL A 348 -1.06 41.89 -12.34
CA VAL A 348 -1.41 42.00 -13.76
C VAL A 348 -1.54 43.47 -14.20
N THR A 349 -2.04 44.32 -13.31
CA THR A 349 -2.19 45.76 -13.56
C THR A 349 -0.95 46.59 -13.21
N GLY A 350 0.10 45.96 -12.68
CA GLY A 350 1.30 46.65 -12.17
C GLY A 350 1.05 47.53 -10.93
N HIS A 351 -0.10 47.37 -10.26
CA HIS A 351 -0.47 48.18 -9.11
C HIS A 351 0.26 47.73 -7.85
N VAL A 352 1.05 48.62 -7.25
CA VAL A 352 1.71 48.40 -5.96
C VAL A 352 1.03 49.30 -4.92
N PRO A 353 0.19 48.74 -4.02
CA PRO A 353 -0.46 49.51 -2.97
C PRO A 353 0.53 49.99 -1.91
N ALA A 354 0.28 51.17 -1.36
CA ALA A 354 0.98 51.71 -0.20
C ALA A 354 -0.06 52.03 0.90
N PRO A 355 -0.06 51.33 2.05
CA PRO A 355 0.83 50.23 2.44
C PRO A 355 0.52 48.91 1.71
N HIS A 356 1.52 48.03 1.60
CA HIS A 356 1.36 46.64 1.15
C HIS A 356 1.35 45.68 2.35
N ALA A 357 0.88 44.45 2.15
CA ALA A 357 0.82 43.44 3.20
C ALA A 357 2.21 42.91 3.62
N ASP A 358 2.35 42.57 4.91
CA ASP A 358 3.56 41.95 5.46
C ASP A 358 3.66 40.44 5.23
N SER A 359 2.54 39.76 5.01
CA SER A 359 2.54 38.36 4.57
C SER A 359 1.21 38.04 3.90
N VAL A 360 1.27 37.22 2.85
CA VAL A 360 0.10 36.62 2.21
C VAL A 360 -0.17 35.23 2.81
N VAL A 361 0.87 34.57 3.32
CA VAL A 361 0.79 33.27 3.98
C VAL A 361 0.36 33.50 5.43
N ILE A 362 -0.82 33.01 5.79
CA ILE A 362 -1.40 33.20 7.13
C ILE A 362 -1.00 32.06 8.08
N THR A 363 -0.79 30.86 7.54
CA THR A 363 -0.36 29.69 8.33
C THR A 363 0.92 29.10 7.73
N VAL A 364 1.94 28.95 8.58
CA VAL A 364 3.17 28.21 8.28
C VAL A 364 3.20 27.04 9.25
N SER A 365 2.91 25.83 8.78
CA SER A 365 3.16 24.62 9.57
C SER A 365 4.55 24.09 9.26
N ALA A 366 5.23 23.54 10.27
CA ALA A 366 6.46 22.80 10.07
C ALA A 366 6.22 21.40 9.48
N ASP A 367 4.98 20.91 9.49
CA ASP A 367 4.58 19.64 8.86
C ASP A 367 4.11 19.90 7.41
N PRO A 368 4.83 19.39 6.39
CA PRO A 368 4.42 19.50 4.98
C PRO A 368 3.04 18.91 4.70
N ALA A 369 2.58 17.93 5.50
CA ALA A 369 1.24 17.36 5.34
C ALA A 369 0.14 18.34 5.75
N GLU A 370 0.34 19.07 6.85
CA GLU A 370 -0.59 20.11 7.29
C GLU A 370 -0.58 21.31 6.35
N GLU A 371 0.60 21.69 5.84
CA GLU A 371 0.71 22.74 4.83
C GLU A 371 -0.06 22.39 3.56
N HIS A 372 0.03 21.14 3.11
CA HIS A 372 -0.72 20.66 1.95
C HIS A 372 -2.23 20.71 2.19
N GLU A 373 -2.70 20.25 3.36
CA GLU A 373 -4.13 20.28 3.69
C GLU A 373 -4.64 21.73 3.79
N HIS A 374 -3.84 22.66 4.33
CA HIS A 374 -4.21 24.08 4.35
C HIS A 374 -4.31 24.66 2.94
N LEU A 375 -3.34 24.41 2.07
CA LEU A 375 -3.41 24.88 0.68
C LEU A 375 -4.55 24.21 -0.11
N ALA A 376 -4.89 22.96 0.21
CA ALA A 376 -6.07 22.32 -0.35
C ALA A 376 -7.35 23.03 0.09
N LEU A 377 -7.46 23.48 1.35
CA LEU A 377 -8.57 24.32 1.79
C LEU A 377 -8.60 25.67 1.08
N VAL A 378 -7.44 26.31 0.86
CA VAL A 378 -7.33 27.55 0.07
C VAL A 378 -7.84 27.33 -1.35
N ALA A 379 -7.48 26.21 -1.99
CA ALA A 379 -7.98 25.83 -3.30
C ALA A 379 -9.50 25.60 -3.30
N ASP A 380 -10.02 24.92 -2.28
CA ASP A 380 -11.46 24.64 -2.14
C ASP A 380 -12.28 25.94 -1.96
N VAL A 381 -11.73 26.98 -1.31
CA VAL A 381 -12.42 28.27 -1.08
C VAL A 381 -12.03 29.37 -2.06
N TYR A 382 -11.17 29.09 -3.05
CA TYR A 382 -10.63 30.11 -3.95
C TYR A 382 -11.73 30.85 -4.74
N HIS A 383 -12.77 30.12 -5.13
CA HIS A 383 -13.97 30.61 -5.81
C HIS A 383 -15.20 30.65 -4.88
N ASP A 384 -15.01 30.76 -3.57
CA ASP A 384 -16.10 30.84 -2.59
C ASP A 384 -16.76 32.24 -2.64
N PRO A 385 -18.10 32.35 -2.55
CA PRO A 385 -18.81 33.64 -2.55
C PRO A 385 -18.33 34.62 -1.49
N VAL A 386 -17.80 34.13 -0.35
CA VAL A 386 -17.23 35.00 0.68
C VAL A 386 -16.01 35.73 0.14
N VAL A 387 -15.16 35.07 -0.65
CA VAL A 387 -13.98 35.68 -1.27
C VAL A 387 -14.40 36.70 -2.33
N ASP A 388 -15.43 36.41 -3.13
CA ASP A 388 -15.97 37.37 -4.10
C ASP A 388 -16.50 38.63 -3.42
N ALA A 389 -17.27 38.47 -2.33
CA ALA A 389 -17.79 39.58 -1.54
C ALA A 389 -16.69 40.45 -0.92
N VAL A 390 -15.54 39.88 -0.54
CA VAL A 390 -14.36 40.64 -0.09
C VAL A 390 -13.84 41.53 -1.22
N LEU A 391 -13.68 40.98 -2.43
CA LEU A 391 -13.14 41.68 -3.58
C LEU A 391 -14.11 42.75 -4.13
N GLU A 392 -15.41 42.56 -3.95
CA GLU A 392 -16.44 43.55 -4.28
C GLU A 392 -16.40 44.75 -3.33
N GLU A 393 -16.42 44.51 -2.02
CA GLU A 393 -16.35 45.60 -1.02
C GLU A 393 -15.07 46.43 -1.19
N LEU A 394 -13.94 45.79 -1.49
CA LEU A 394 -12.69 46.50 -1.75
C LEU A 394 -12.76 47.37 -3.02
N ARG A 395 -13.43 46.87 -4.07
CA ARG A 395 -13.65 47.63 -5.32
C ARG A 395 -14.51 48.86 -5.08
N GLU A 396 -15.59 48.72 -4.31
CA GLU A 396 -16.46 49.82 -3.92
C GLU A 396 -15.71 50.88 -3.10
N MET A 397 -14.92 50.45 -2.10
CA MET A 397 -14.08 51.35 -1.30
C MET A 397 -13.05 52.09 -2.15
N SER A 398 -12.46 51.42 -3.15
CA SER A 398 -11.49 52.04 -4.06
C SER A 398 -12.16 53.03 -5.01
N ALA A 399 -13.37 52.73 -5.49
CA ALA A 399 -14.15 53.61 -6.34
C ALA A 399 -14.60 54.88 -5.58
N ALA A 400 -15.04 54.74 -4.33
CA ALA A 400 -15.44 55.86 -3.47
C ALA A 400 -14.26 56.79 -3.09
N ARG A 401 -13.02 56.33 -3.22
CA ARG A 401 -11.80 57.12 -2.98
C ARG A 401 -11.26 57.82 -4.21
N ARG A 402 -11.78 57.54 -5.42
CA ARG A 402 -11.38 58.26 -6.63
C ARG A 402 -12.14 59.61 -6.66
N PRO A 403 -11.41 60.75 -6.74
CA PRO A 403 -11.98 62.09 -6.65
C PRO A 403 -12.90 62.44 -7.84
#